data_AF-A0AAD9C5Z5-F1
#
_entry.id   AF-A0AAD9C5Z5-F1
#
_cell.length_a   1.000
_cell.length_b   1.000
_cell.length_c   1.000
_cell.angle_alpha   90.00
_cell.angle_beta   90.00
_cell.angle_gamma   90.00
#
_symmetry.space_group_name_H-M   'P 1'
#
loop_
_entity.id
_entity.type
_entity.pdbx_description
1 polymer ?
#
loop_
_entity_poly.entity_id
_entity_poly.type
_entity_poly.pdbx_seq_one_letter_code
_entity_poly.pdbx_strand_id
1 'polypeptide(L)'
;MNRNTLVQIKKETLDGQYCRVEENLKNQFRKFMEMVEARPEHCERKKGDFEDSYSNDLGDQNLHTLYDGVVGKPKLFSRPILEVYLKHSQGDRRTMERLCTRLTYLFCIGLIALMGYAAVIGDDEEGLTEEWAEKMEHVQEKMQEALRRCK
;
A
#
# COMPACT_ATOMS: atom_id res chain seq x y z
N MET A 1 23.36 5.19 10.09
CA MET A 1 22.13 4.46 10.48
C MET A 1 22.49 3.00 10.67
N ASN A 2 22.39 2.47 11.90
CA ASN A 2 22.85 1.12 12.22
C ASN A 2 21.92 0.07 11.60
N ARG A 3 22.49 -0.92 10.91
CA ARG A 3 21.76 -2.03 10.26
C ARG A 3 20.88 -2.80 11.28
N ASN A 4 21.30 -2.83 12.54
CA ASN A 4 20.59 -3.47 13.64
C ASN A 4 19.29 -2.76 14.04
N THR A 5 19.21 -1.43 13.92
CA THR A 5 18.00 -0.66 14.28
C THR A 5 16.87 -0.88 13.27
N LEU A 6 17.21 -0.92 11.97
CA LEU A 6 16.27 -1.30 10.90
C LEU A 6 15.77 -2.75 11.05
N VAL A 7 16.63 -3.65 11.51
CA VAL A 7 16.25 -5.05 11.75
C VAL A 7 15.35 -5.20 12.97
N GLN A 8 15.56 -4.42 14.04
CA GLN A 8 14.66 -4.41 15.20
C GLN A 8 13.30 -3.77 14.88
N ILE A 9 13.28 -2.69 14.08
CA ILE A 9 12.03 -2.13 13.54
C ILE A 9 11.28 -3.21 12.76
N LYS A 10 11.93 -3.83 11.76
CA LYS A 10 11.31 -4.91 10.98
C LYS A 10 10.77 -6.04 11.88
N LYS A 11 11.55 -6.47 12.87
CA LYS A 11 11.14 -7.53 13.83
C LYS A 11 9.97 -7.15 14.73
N GLU A 12 9.81 -5.88 15.13
CA GLU A 12 8.73 -5.43 16.03
C GLU A 12 7.50 -4.87 15.29
N THR A 13 7.61 -4.58 13.99
CA THR A 13 6.58 -3.88 13.21
C THR A 13 5.71 -4.80 12.34
N LEU A 14 5.09 -5.83 12.92
CA LEU A 14 3.99 -6.54 12.23
C LEU A 14 4.42 -7.15 10.88
N ASP A 15 5.67 -7.65 10.79
CA ASP A 15 6.31 -8.15 9.56
C ASP A 15 5.46 -9.21 8.83
N GLY A 16 4.61 -9.96 9.54
CA GLY A 16 3.71 -10.93 8.90
C GLY A 16 2.55 -10.32 8.11
N GLN A 17 1.90 -9.26 8.64
CA GLN A 17 0.68 -8.71 8.03
C GLN A 17 1.01 -7.75 6.89
N TYR A 18 1.94 -6.82 7.09
CA TYR A 18 2.26 -5.84 6.06
C TYR A 18 3.17 -6.38 4.96
N CYS A 19 3.99 -7.42 5.22
CA CYS A 19 4.76 -8.06 4.15
C CYS A 19 3.83 -8.69 3.13
N ARG A 20 2.78 -9.39 3.57
CA ARG A 20 1.79 -9.98 2.66
C ARG A 20 0.99 -8.91 1.91
N VAL A 21 0.57 -7.83 2.58
CA VAL A 21 -0.08 -6.68 1.92
C VAL A 21 0.83 -6.10 0.83
N GLU A 22 2.10 -5.86 1.13
CA GLU A 22 3.07 -5.33 0.16
C GLU A 22 3.34 -6.28 -1.01
N GLU A 23 3.46 -7.58 -0.74
CA GLU A 23 3.63 -8.62 -1.76
C GLU A 23 2.43 -8.67 -2.70
N ASN A 24 1.21 -8.66 -2.15
CA ASN A 24 -0.03 -8.66 -2.91
C ASN A 24 -0.13 -7.40 -3.79
N LEU A 25 0.07 -6.20 -3.23
CA LEU A 25 0.01 -4.94 -4.01
C LEU A 25 1.02 -4.92 -5.16
N LYS A 26 2.24 -5.42 -4.93
CA LYS A 26 3.26 -5.55 -5.99
C LYS A 26 2.86 -6.57 -7.04
N ASN A 27 2.26 -7.68 -6.64
CA ASN A 27 1.83 -8.72 -7.57
C ASN A 27 0.67 -8.25 -8.44
N GLN A 28 -0.33 -7.59 -7.85
CA GLN A 28 -1.45 -6.96 -8.56
C GLN A 28 -0.95 -5.96 -9.60
N PHE A 29 -0.05 -5.04 -9.22
CA PHE A 29 0.53 -4.09 -10.15
C PHE A 29 1.36 -4.74 -11.26
N ARG A 30 2.18 -5.76 -10.92
CA ARG A 30 2.93 -6.52 -11.92
C ARG A 30 2.01 -7.16 -12.95
N LYS A 31 0.89 -7.74 -12.51
CA LYS A 31 -0.10 -8.38 -13.38
C LYS A 31 -0.85 -7.36 -14.24
N PHE A 32 -1.18 -6.20 -13.69
CA PHE A 32 -1.69 -5.08 -14.46
C PHE A 32 -0.72 -4.67 -15.57
N MET A 33 0.57 -4.51 -15.26
CA MET A 33 1.59 -4.18 -16.28
C MET A 33 1.73 -5.27 -17.35
N GLU A 34 1.70 -6.55 -16.98
CA GLU A 34 1.68 -7.67 -17.94
C GLU A 34 0.49 -7.63 -18.89
N MET A 35 -0.67 -7.13 -18.43
CA MET A 35 -1.86 -6.92 -19.25
C MET A 35 -1.71 -5.72 -20.17
N VAL A 36 -1.27 -4.57 -19.66
CA VAL A 36 -1.10 -3.34 -20.45
C VAL A 36 -0.04 -3.50 -21.53
N GLU A 37 1.05 -4.21 -21.23
CA GLU A 37 2.16 -4.45 -22.17
C GLU A 37 1.92 -5.66 -23.09
N ALA A 38 0.78 -6.34 -22.97
CA ALA A 38 0.47 -7.52 -23.76
C ALA A 38 0.36 -7.18 -25.25
N ARG A 39 0.90 -8.07 -26.09
CA ARG A 39 0.61 -8.03 -27.54
C ARG A 39 -0.87 -8.32 -27.78
N PRO A 40 -1.46 -7.82 -28.88
CA PRO A 40 -2.88 -8.01 -29.17
C PRO A 40 -3.34 -9.49 -29.10
N GLU A 41 -2.49 -10.43 -29.52
CA GLU A 41 -2.80 -11.87 -29.54
C GLU A 41 -2.85 -12.51 -28.13
N HIS A 42 -2.39 -11.79 -27.11
CA HIS A 42 -2.36 -12.24 -25.71
C HIS A 42 -3.20 -11.37 -24.78
N CYS A 43 -3.82 -10.30 -25.29
CA CYS A 43 -4.55 -9.30 -24.49
C CYS A 43 -5.63 -9.96 -23.62
N GLU A 44 -6.55 -10.74 -24.22
CA GLU A 44 -7.64 -11.40 -23.48
C GLU A 44 -7.14 -12.37 -22.41
N ARG A 45 -6.10 -13.15 -22.72
CA ARG A 45 -5.50 -14.07 -21.75
C ARG A 45 -4.87 -13.31 -20.59
N LYS A 46 -4.16 -12.21 -20.87
CA LYS A 46 -3.49 -11.40 -19.84
C LYS A 46 -4.47 -10.59 -19.00
N LYS A 47 -5.59 -10.17 -19.58
CA LYS A 47 -6.73 -9.61 -18.87
C LYS A 47 -7.27 -10.61 -17.84
N GLY A 48 -7.55 -11.86 -18.26
CA GLY A 48 -7.96 -12.92 -17.34
C GLY A 48 -6.92 -13.24 -16.26
N ASP A 49 -5.63 -13.37 -16.61
CA ASP A 49 -4.54 -13.57 -15.64
C ASP A 49 -4.51 -12.45 -14.57
N PHE A 50 -4.82 -11.21 -14.96
CA PHE A 50 -4.86 -10.06 -14.07
C PHE A 50 -6.10 -10.08 -13.17
N GLU A 51 -7.30 -10.30 -13.71
CA GLU A 51 -8.54 -10.44 -12.94
C GLU A 51 -8.43 -11.53 -11.86
N ASP A 52 -7.95 -12.72 -12.27
CA ASP A 52 -7.78 -13.87 -11.37
C ASP A 52 -6.76 -13.56 -10.28
N SER A 53 -5.62 -12.96 -10.63
CA SER A 53 -4.60 -12.61 -9.64
C SER A 53 -5.09 -11.53 -8.69
N TYR A 54 -5.79 -10.51 -9.19
CA TYR A 54 -6.31 -9.42 -8.38
C TYR A 54 -7.26 -9.95 -7.30
N SER A 55 -8.18 -10.83 -7.69
CA SER A 55 -9.12 -11.50 -6.78
C SER A 55 -8.41 -12.42 -5.78
N ASN A 56 -7.48 -13.26 -6.25
CA ASN A 56 -6.72 -14.19 -5.39
C ASN A 56 -5.81 -13.47 -4.39
N ASP A 57 -5.34 -12.28 -4.74
CA ASP A 57 -4.52 -11.43 -3.88
C ASP A 57 -5.35 -10.62 -2.87
N LEU A 58 -6.63 -10.95 -2.64
CA LEU A 58 -7.55 -10.25 -1.73
C LEU A 58 -8.08 -8.91 -2.27
N GLY A 59 -7.98 -8.66 -3.57
CA GLY A 59 -8.52 -7.46 -4.21
C GLY A 59 -8.05 -6.15 -3.57
N ASP A 60 -9.00 -5.26 -3.29
CA ASP A 60 -8.80 -3.96 -2.66
C ASP A 60 -8.54 -4.02 -1.14
N GLN A 61 -8.74 -5.18 -0.50
CA GLN A 61 -8.58 -5.32 0.96
C GLN A 61 -7.16 -4.96 1.44
N ASN A 62 -6.15 -5.19 0.60
CA ASN A 62 -4.76 -4.81 0.93
C ASN A 62 -4.60 -3.29 1.04
N LEU A 63 -5.22 -2.53 0.13
CA LEU A 63 -5.20 -1.07 0.15
C LEU A 63 -5.92 -0.56 1.41
N HIS A 64 -7.09 -1.10 1.74
CA HIS A 64 -7.80 -0.74 2.98
C HIS A 64 -7.02 -1.10 4.25
N THR A 65 -6.35 -2.25 4.25
CA THR A 65 -5.49 -2.67 5.37
C THR A 65 -4.28 -1.74 5.53
N LEU A 66 -3.69 -1.30 4.42
CA LEU A 66 -2.62 -0.30 4.43
C LEU A 66 -3.11 1.05 4.94
N TYR A 67 -4.26 1.52 4.44
CA TYR A 67 -4.92 2.75 4.91
C TYR A 67 -5.17 2.74 6.41
N ASP A 68 -5.83 1.70 6.92
CA ASP A 68 -6.11 1.54 8.35
C ASP A 68 -4.81 1.53 9.18
N GLY A 69 -3.75 0.92 8.64
CA GLY A 69 -2.43 0.87 9.24
C GLY A 69 -1.75 2.22 9.38
N VAL A 70 -1.92 3.11 8.40
CA VAL A 70 -1.35 4.45 8.41
C VAL A 70 -2.18 5.39 9.29
N VAL A 71 -3.49 5.39 9.11
CA VAL A 71 -4.41 6.28 9.84
C VAL A 71 -4.53 5.89 11.31
N GLY A 72 -4.28 4.63 11.64
CA GLY A 72 -4.27 4.15 13.01
C GLY A 72 -5.66 3.97 13.58
N LYS A 73 -6.61 3.46 12.78
CA LYS A 73 -7.90 3.03 13.33
C LYS A 73 -7.64 1.99 14.42
N PRO A 74 -8.19 2.15 15.64
CA PRO A 74 -7.92 1.26 16.75
C PRO A 74 -8.51 -0.13 16.46
N LYS A 75 -7.69 -1.04 15.92
CA LYS A 75 -7.96 -2.48 16.01
C LYS A 75 -7.29 -2.98 17.29
N LEU A 76 -7.99 -3.84 18.03
CA LEU A 76 -7.60 -4.36 19.35
C LEU A 76 -6.15 -4.88 19.46
N PHE A 77 -5.49 -5.20 18.33
CA PHE A 77 -4.18 -5.85 18.30
C PHE A 77 -3.14 -5.23 17.34
N SER A 78 -3.43 -4.11 16.65
CA SER A 78 -2.47 -3.50 15.72
C SER A 78 -2.10 -2.07 16.10
N ARG A 79 -0.80 -1.78 16.17
CA ARG A 79 -0.29 -0.41 16.35
C ARG A 79 -0.15 0.30 14.99
N PRO A 80 -0.41 1.61 14.90
CA PRO A 80 -0.26 2.36 13.66
C PRO A 80 1.19 2.33 13.15
N ILE A 81 1.37 2.12 11.85
CA ILE A 81 2.70 1.96 11.21
C ILE A 81 3.61 3.15 11.54
N LEU A 82 3.08 4.38 11.44
CA LEU A 82 3.83 5.60 11.66
C LEU A 82 4.34 5.72 13.11
N GLU A 83 3.52 5.35 14.10
CA GLU A 83 3.91 5.40 15.53
C GLU A 83 5.02 4.40 15.84
N VAL A 84 4.91 3.18 15.29
CA VAL A 84 5.92 2.15 15.51
C VAL A 84 7.26 2.61 14.95
N TYR A 85 7.30 3.08 13.70
CA TYR A 85 8.53 3.58 13.09
C TYR A 85 9.08 4.81 13.81
N LEU A 86 8.24 5.76 14.21
CA LEU A 86 8.69 6.96 14.93
C LEU A 86 9.35 6.59 16.26
N LYS A 87 8.73 5.69 17.02
CA LYS A 87 9.27 5.20 18.30
C LYS A 87 10.64 4.54 18.13
N HIS A 88 10.76 3.62 17.18
CA HIS A 88 11.98 2.84 17.02
C HIS A 88 13.12 3.60 16.31
N SER A 89 12.78 4.52 15.42
CA SER A 89 13.74 5.43 14.81
C SER A 89 14.20 6.53 15.77
N GLN A 90 13.61 6.60 16.98
CA GLN A 90 13.84 7.66 17.97
C GLN A 90 13.56 9.08 17.42
N GLY A 91 12.66 9.17 16.43
CA GLY A 91 12.35 10.41 15.73
C GLY A 91 13.32 10.76 14.60
N ASP A 92 14.16 9.84 14.11
CA ASP A 92 15.06 10.11 12.98
C ASP A 92 14.26 10.45 11.72
N ARG A 93 14.32 11.73 11.32
CA ARG A 93 13.56 12.26 10.18
C ARG A 93 13.81 11.50 8.89
N ARG A 94 15.07 11.15 8.59
CA ARG A 94 15.45 10.44 7.36
C ARG A 94 14.83 9.05 7.27
N THR A 95 14.71 8.35 8.39
CA THR A 95 14.04 7.06 8.47
C THR A 95 12.54 7.19 8.21
N MET A 96 11.92 8.20 8.80
CA MET A 96 10.50 8.47 8.60
C MET A 96 10.19 8.90 7.15
N GLU A 97 11.03 9.73 6.54
CA GLU A 97 10.88 10.11 5.12
C GLU A 97 10.96 8.87 4.21
N ARG A 98 11.90 7.95 4.45
CA ARG A 98 11.99 6.68 3.70
C ARG A 98 10.75 5.80 3.85
N LEU A 99 10.18 5.75 5.05
CA LEU A 99 8.92 5.05 5.29
C LEU A 99 7.78 5.70 4.49
N CYS A 100 7.64 7.02 4.57
CA CYS A 100 6.61 7.74 3.82
C CYS A 100 6.75 7.48 2.32
N THR A 101 7.97 7.56 1.75
CA THR A 101 8.21 7.21 0.35
C THR A 101 7.77 5.78 0.01
N ARG A 102 8.07 4.80 0.87
CA ARG A 102 7.65 3.42 0.66
C ARG A 102 6.12 3.29 0.68
N LEU A 103 5.46 3.90 1.65
CA LEU A 103 4.00 3.88 1.75
C LEU A 103 3.34 4.55 0.55
N THR A 104 3.82 5.72 0.12
CA THR A 104 3.35 6.41 -1.09
C THR A 104 3.49 5.52 -2.32
N TYR A 105 4.62 4.83 -2.47
CA TYR A 105 4.82 3.88 -3.56
C TYR A 105 3.78 2.74 -3.54
N LEU A 106 3.52 2.15 -2.37
CA LEU A 106 2.55 1.06 -2.22
C LEU A 106 1.11 1.50 -2.53
N PHE A 107 0.69 2.68 -2.05
CA PHE A 107 -0.61 3.24 -2.43
C PHE A 107 -0.69 3.50 -3.92
N CYS A 108 0.35 4.08 -4.53
CA CYS A 108 0.35 4.39 -5.96
C CYS A 108 0.16 3.13 -6.81
N ILE A 109 0.97 2.08 -6.61
CA ILE A 109 0.85 0.85 -7.39
C ILE A 109 -0.46 0.12 -7.13
N GLY A 110 -0.96 0.16 -5.89
CA GLY A 110 -2.23 -0.46 -5.52
C GLY A 110 -3.42 0.23 -6.16
N LEU A 111 -3.44 1.56 -6.15
CA LEU A 111 -4.49 2.37 -6.78
C LEU A 111 -4.50 2.18 -8.30
N ILE A 112 -3.33 2.13 -8.94
CA ILE A 112 -3.26 1.84 -10.38
C ILE A 112 -3.86 0.47 -10.68
N ALA A 113 -3.53 -0.56 -9.90
CA ALA A 113 -4.10 -1.88 -10.07
C ALA A 113 -5.62 -1.90 -9.80
N LEU A 114 -6.10 -1.19 -8.77
CA LEU A 114 -7.54 -1.06 -8.48
C LEU A 114 -8.30 -0.43 -9.65
N MET A 115 -7.83 0.71 -10.16
CA MET A 115 -8.45 1.39 -11.30
C MET A 115 -8.41 0.51 -12.55
N GLY A 116 -7.29 -0.17 -12.78
CA GLY A 116 -7.18 -1.13 -13.88
C GLY A 116 -8.17 -2.29 -13.77
N TYR A 117 -8.41 -2.80 -12.57
CA TYR A 117 -9.38 -3.86 -12.32
C TYR A 117 -10.82 -3.37 -12.52
N ALA A 118 -11.17 -2.20 -11.98
CA ALA A 118 -12.48 -1.58 -12.15
C ALA A 118 -12.82 -1.36 -13.63
N ALA A 119 -11.90 -0.79 -14.41
CA ALA A 119 -12.07 -0.60 -15.85
C ALA A 119 -12.25 -1.93 -16.60
N VAL A 120 -11.57 -2.99 -16.15
CA VAL A 120 -11.61 -4.31 -16.76
C VAL A 120 -12.97 -4.99 -16.60
N ILE A 121 -13.58 -4.88 -15.41
CA ILE A 121 -14.89 -5.48 -15.09
C ILE A 121 -16.08 -4.54 -15.34
N GLY A 122 -15.81 -3.27 -15.69
CA GLY A 122 -16.82 -2.24 -15.90
C GLY A 122 -17.48 -1.77 -14.60
N ASP A 123 -16.70 -1.65 -13.52
CA ASP A 123 -17.15 -1.15 -12.22
C ASP A 123 -17.17 0.39 -12.15
N ASP A 124 -17.65 0.93 -11.03
CA ASP A 124 -17.72 2.38 -10.78
C ASP A 124 -16.34 3.00 -10.48
N GLU A 125 -15.61 3.34 -11.55
CA GLU A 125 -14.33 4.04 -11.48
C GLU A 125 -14.42 5.43 -10.83
N GLU A 126 -15.55 6.14 -11.00
CA GLU A 126 -15.74 7.49 -10.47
C GLU A 126 -15.90 7.44 -8.95
N GLY A 127 -16.77 6.57 -8.44
CA GLY A 127 -16.94 6.36 -7.00
C GLY A 127 -15.66 5.90 -6.31
N LEU A 128 -14.89 5.00 -6.93
CA LEU A 128 -13.59 4.57 -6.41
C LEU A 128 -12.57 5.73 -6.39
N THR A 129 -12.58 6.59 -7.41
CA THR A 129 -11.70 7.75 -7.49
C THR A 129 -11.99 8.74 -6.36
N GLU A 130 -13.27 9.06 -6.14
CA GLU A 130 -13.70 9.96 -5.05
C GLU A 130 -13.32 9.40 -3.68
N GLU A 131 -13.67 8.13 -3.41
CA GLU A 131 -13.35 7.46 -2.14
C GLU A 131 -11.84 7.47 -1.86
N TRP A 132 -11.03 7.10 -2.85
CA TRP A 132 -9.59 6.99 -2.65
C TRP A 132 -8.89 8.35 -2.63
N ALA A 133 -9.42 9.38 -3.29
CA ALA A 133 -8.93 10.74 -3.15
C ALA A 133 -9.00 11.21 -1.69
N GLU A 134 -10.17 11.09 -1.05
CA GLU A 134 -10.36 11.47 0.35
C GLU A 134 -9.45 10.66 1.30
N LYS A 135 -9.33 9.35 1.08
CA LYS A 135 -8.43 8.52 1.89
C LYS A 135 -6.97 8.93 1.73
N MET A 136 -6.54 9.29 0.52
CA MET A 136 -5.16 9.69 0.26
C MET A 136 -4.81 11.04 0.88
N GLU A 137 -5.76 11.97 0.96
CA GLU A 137 -5.60 13.21 1.74
C GLU A 137 -5.31 12.89 3.22
N HIS A 138 -6.12 12.03 3.82
CA HIS A 138 -5.96 11.65 5.23
C HIS A 138 -4.64 10.89 5.48
N VAL A 139 -4.23 10.02 4.55
CA VAL A 139 -2.93 9.35 4.57
C VAL A 139 -1.79 10.37 4.55
N GLN A 140 -1.87 11.36 3.65
CA GLN A 140 -0.87 12.43 3.55
C GLN A 140 -0.80 13.26 4.83
N GLU A 141 -1.94 13.65 5.40
CA GLU A 141 -1.99 14.37 6.68
C GLU A 141 -1.30 13.60 7.81
N LYS A 142 -1.59 12.31 7.95
CA LYS A 142 -0.98 11.45 8.96
C LYS A 142 0.53 11.30 8.79
N MET A 143 1.00 11.15 7.56
CA MET A 143 2.43 11.14 7.27
C MET A 143 3.10 12.47 7.65
N GLN A 144 2.47 13.61 7.33
CA GLN A 144 3.00 14.93 7.68
C GLN A 144 3.01 15.16 9.20
N GLU A 145 1.97 14.73 9.91
CA GLU A 145 1.91 14.77 11.38
C GLU A 145 3.08 14.01 12.01
N ALA A 146 3.36 12.78 11.53
CA ALA A 146 4.48 11.98 12.00
C ALA A 146 5.84 12.64 11.68
N LEU A 147 5.99 13.23 10.51
CA LEU A 147 7.22 13.94 10.12
C LEU A 147 7.47 15.21 10.94
N ARG A 148 6.42 15.94 11.35
CA ARG A 148 6.54 17.10 12.24
C ARG A 148 7.02 16.74 13.65
N ARG A 149 6.82 15.48 14.07
CA ARG A 149 7.28 14.95 15.36
C ARG A 149 8.71 14.40 15.33
N CYS A 150 9.35 14.39 14.16
CA CYS A 150 10.75 13.99 14.03
C CYS A 150 11.69 15.05 14.63
N LYS A 151 12.89 14.63 15.02
CA LYS A 151 13.96 15.49 15.53
C LYS A 151 14.89 15.96 14.43
#